data_AF-A0A7X6BPQ2-F1
#
_entry.id   AF-A0A7X6BPQ2-F1
#
_cell.length_a   1.000
_cell.length_b   1.000
_cell.length_c   1.000
_cell.angle_alpha   90.00
_cell.angle_beta   90.00
_cell.angle_gamma   90.00
#
_symmetry.space_group_name_H-M   'P 1'
#
loop_
_entity.id
_entity.type
_entity.pdbx_description
1 polymer ?
#
loop_
_entity_poly.entity_id
_entity_poly.type
_entity_poly.pdbx_seq_one_letter_code
_entity_poly.pdbx_strand_id
1 'polypeptide(L)'
;MHRSALIALAGVCLVSCSQGDNAAAPSASARPAPTEAEKAALLAALPAPYNQADLDNGRRVFARCRSCHTINEGGSNMTGPNLYGVFGRQAGGHPNYNYSTAVKQAGFAWDAERLDHWLENPRTFLKGTKMSFPGIPDAADRRDVIAFLKVETGYAPPPAT
;
A
#
# COMPACT_ATOMS: atom_id res chain seq x y z
N MET A 1 -16.76 53.77 -61.97
CA MET A 1 -15.57 53.49 -62.82
C MET A 1 -14.36 54.16 -62.19
N HIS A 2 -13.18 53.53 -62.24
CA HIS A 2 -11.85 53.92 -61.69
C HIS A 2 -11.66 53.61 -60.19
N ARG A 3 -11.02 52.49 -59.80
CA ARG A 3 -9.60 52.02 -59.88
C ARG A 3 -8.68 52.68 -58.83
N SER A 4 -7.95 51.79 -58.13
CA SER A 4 -6.72 52.01 -57.35
C SER A 4 -6.93 52.52 -55.91
N ALA A 5 -6.18 52.12 -54.87
CA ALA A 5 -4.88 51.47 -54.82
C ALA A 5 -4.60 50.87 -53.42
N LEU A 6 -3.69 49.90 -53.38
CA LEU A 6 -2.65 49.67 -52.35
C LEU A 6 -3.09 49.42 -50.90
N ILE A 7 -3.05 48.15 -50.49
CA ILE A 7 -2.80 47.77 -49.09
C ILE A 7 -1.39 47.23 -49.02
N ALA A 8 -0.56 47.93 -48.24
CA ALA A 8 0.82 47.57 -47.95
C ALA A 8 0.97 47.40 -46.43
N LEU A 9 1.75 46.37 -46.09
CA LEU A 9 2.47 46.13 -44.84
C LEU A 9 1.73 45.80 -43.53
N ALA A 10 1.96 44.54 -43.15
CA ALA A 10 2.72 44.12 -41.97
C ALA A 10 2.09 44.32 -40.58
N GLY A 11 1.81 43.18 -39.95
CA GLY A 11 1.53 43.06 -38.53
C GLY A 11 1.45 41.58 -38.14
N VAL A 12 2.55 40.84 -38.26
CA VAL A 12 2.64 39.48 -37.68
C VAL A 12 2.79 39.65 -36.18
N CYS A 13 1.68 39.63 -35.45
CA CYS A 13 1.67 39.42 -34.02
C CYS A 13 1.98 37.95 -33.76
N LEU A 14 3.17 37.67 -33.23
CA LEU A 14 3.53 36.36 -32.69
C LEU A 14 2.68 36.09 -31.43
N VAL A 15 1.58 35.35 -31.61
CA VAL A 15 0.87 34.71 -30.51
C VAL A 15 1.75 33.56 -30.01
N SER A 16 2.46 33.82 -28.91
CA SER A 16 3.09 32.78 -28.11
C SER A 16 2.00 32.11 -27.28
N CYS A 17 1.62 30.89 -27.66
CA CYS A 17 0.80 30.04 -26.80
C CYS A 17 1.64 29.60 -25.61
N SER A 18 1.40 30.20 -24.44
CA SER A 18 1.84 29.64 -23.17
C SER A 18 1.01 28.40 -22.87
N GLN A 19 1.46 27.24 -23.35
CA GLN A 19 1.00 25.96 -22.82
C GLN A 19 1.68 25.81 -21.45
N GLY A 20 0.95 26.18 -20.39
CA GLY A 20 1.30 25.81 -19.03
C GLY A 20 1.07 24.31 -18.87
N ASP A 21 2.01 23.51 -19.37
CA ASP A 21 2.06 22.09 -19.05
C ASP A 21 2.59 21.97 -17.61
N ASN A 22 1.67 22.03 -16.65
CA ASN A 22 1.86 21.41 -15.35
C ASN A 22 1.87 19.89 -15.57
N ALA A 23 2.95 19.39 -16.19
CA ALA A 23 3.30 18.00 -16.15
C ALA A 23 3.73 17.72 -14.71
N ALA A 24 2.79 17.17 -13.93
CA ALA A 24 3.14 16.47 -12.70
C ALA A 24 4.27 15.51 -13.03
N ALA A 25 5.44 15.72 -12.40
CA ALA A 25 6.59 14.87 -12.56
C ALA A 25 6.17 13.40 -12.32
N PRO A 26 6.66 12.43 -13.11
CA PRO A 26 6.35 11.03 -12.87
C PRO A 26 6.84 10.66 -11.46
N SER A 27 5.89 10.27 -10.61
CA SER A 27 6.18 9.76 -9.27
C SER A 27 7.16 8.59 -9.41
N ALA A 28 8.24 8.64 -8.62
CA ALA A 28 9.28 7.62 -8.59
C ALA A 28 8.66 6.22 -8.52
N SER A 29 9.04 5.37 -9.47
CA SER A 29 8.47 4.05 -9.75
C SER A 29 8.13 3.26 -8.49
N ALA A 30 6.83 3.06 -8.24
CA ALA A 30 6.37 1.96 -7.41
C ALA A 30 6.75 0.65 -8.11
N ARG A 31 7.30 -0.32 -7.37
CA ARG A 31 7.49 -1.68 -7.89
C ARG A 31 6.17 -2.21 -8.43
N PRO A 32 6.16 -2.82 -9.64
CA PRO A 32 4.95 -3.46 -10.15
C PRO A 32 4.47 -4.55 -9.20
N ALA A 33 3.14 -4.74 -9.13
CA ALA A 33 2.56 -5.83 -8.36
C ALA A 33 3.07 -7.19 -8.86
N PRO A 34 3.24 -8.20 -7.99
CA PRO A 34 3.70 -9.51 -8.40
C PRO A 34 2.76 -10.16 -9.42
N THR A 35 3.32 -10.86 -10.39
CA THR A 35 2.60 -11.76 -11.30
C THR A 35 2.08 -13.00 -10.55
N GLU A 36 1.09 -13.72 -11.10
CA GLU A 36 0.55 -14.93 -10.45
C GLU A 36 1.62 -16.02 -10.21
N ALA A 37 2.58 -16.17 -11.14
CA ALA A 37 3.69 -17.09 -10.97
C ALA A 37 4.62 -16.67 -9.80
N GLU A 38 4.90 -15.37 -9.67
CA GLU A 38 5.66 -14.85 -8.54
C GLU A 38 4.91 -15.01 -7.22
N LYS A 39 3.58 -14.77 -7.20
CA LYS A 39 2.75 -15.00 -6.01
C LYS A 39 2.79 -16.45 -5.56
N ALA A 40 2.67 -17.40 -6.49
CA ALA A 40 2.74 -18.83 -6.19
C ALA A 40 4.12 -19.22 -5.60
N ALA A 41 5.21 -18.71 -6.19
CA ALA A 41 6.56 -18.96 -5.68
C ALA A 41 6.78 -18.34 -4.28
N LEU A 42 6.33 -17.10 -4.07
CA LEU A 42 6.40 -16.42 -2.78
C LEU A 42 5.62 -17.17 -1.69
N LEU A 43 4.40 -17.62 -2.01
CA LEU A 43 3.57 -18.41 -1.11
C LEU A 43 4.26 -19.72 -0.71
N ALA A 44 4.79 -20.47 -1.69
CA ALA A 44 5.46 -21.74 -1.44
C ALA A 44 6.71 -21.59 -0.54
N ALA A 45 7.39 -20.45 -0.60
CA ALA A 45 8.56 -20.13 0.20
C ALA A 45 8.25 -19.62 1.63
N LEU A 46 6.97 -19.40 1.97
CA LEU A 46 6.62 -18.97 3.32
C LEU A 46 6.84 -20.10 4.35
N PRO A 47 7.13 -19.79 5.62
CA PRO A 47 7.10 -20.80 6.68
C PRO A 47 5.67 -21.30 6.90
N ALA A 48 5.54 -22.56 7.35
CA ALA A 48 4.27 -23.07 7.84
C ALA A 48 3.73 -22.20 9.00
N PRO A 49 2.41 -22.02 9.13
CA PRO A 49 1.35 -22.59 8.28
C PRO A 49 1.03 -21.76 7.02
N TYR A 50 1.74 -20.66 6.77
CA TYR A 50 1.37 -19.68 5.74
C TYR A 50 1.59 -20.17 4.31
N ASN A 51 2.47 -21.15 4.08
CA ASN A 51 2.68 -21.75 2.76
C ASN A 51 1.49 -22.59 2.25
N GLN A 52 0.52 -22.89 3.11
CA GLN A 52 -0.71 -23.61 2.76
C GLN A 52 -1.94 -22.70 2.77
N ALA A 53 -1.73 -21.38 2.78
CA ALA A 53 -2.81 -20.40 2.83
C ALA A 53 -3.55 -20.25 1.49
N ASP A 54 -4.84 -19.91 1.56
CA ASP A 54 -5.64 -19.52 0.40
C ASP A 54 -5.50 -18.01 0.15
N LEU A 55 -4.75 -17.62 -0.88
CA LEU A 55 -4.53 -16.21 -1.21
C LEU A 55 -5.79 -15.50 -1.71
N ASP A 56 -6.74 -16.21 -2.32
CA ASP A 56 -8.01 -15.63 -2.75
C ASP A 56 -8.90 -15.36 -1.54
N ASN A 57 -8.93 -16.28 -0.57
CA ASN A 57 -9.57 -16.01 0.72
C ASN A 57 -8.89 -14.82 1.41
N GLY A 58 -7.56 -14.81 1.50
CA GLY A 58 -6.80 -13.70 2.09
C GLY A 58 -7.11 -12.35 1.44
N ARG A 59 -7.24 -12.30 0.11
CA ARG A 59 -7.68 -11.11 -0.64
C ARG A 59 -9.11 -10.68 -0.27
N ARG A 60 -10.05 -11.62 -0.12
CA ARG A 60 -11.44 -11.34 0.30
C ARG A 60 -11.48 -10.82 1.73
N VAL A 61 -10.71 -11.41 2.65
CA VAL A 61 -10.59 -10.95 4.03
C VAL A 61 -9.97 -9.54 4.07
N PHE A 62 -8.94 -9.27 3.27
CA PHE A 62 -8.33 -7.95 3.16
C PHE A 62 -9.30 -6.86 2.64
N ALA A 63 -10.41 -7.22 2.00
CA ALA A 63 -11.42 -6.25 1.60
C ALA A 63 -12.01 -5.49 2.80
N ARG A 64 -11.93 -6.04 4.03
CA ARG A 64 -12.29 -5.36 5.29
C ARG A 64 -11.30 -4.26 5.68
N CYS A 65 -10.10 -4.27 5.12
CA CYS A 65 -8.98 -3.38 5.44
C CYS A 65 -8.78 -2.27 4.38
N ARG A 66 -9.15 -2.54 3.13
CA ARG A 66 -8.82 -1.70 1.95
C ARG A 66 -9.38 -0.27 2.00
N SER A 67 -10.42 -0.01 2.79
CA SER A 67 -10.96 1.34 2.97
C SER A 67 -10.04 2.24 3.82
N CYS A 68 -9.14 1.63 4.60
CA CYS A 68 -8.28 2.32 5.54
C CYS A 68 -6.79 2.17 5.19
N HIS A 69 -6.42 1.19 4.37
CA HIS A 69 -5.02 0.87 4.11
C HIS A 69 -4.75 0.65 2.62
N THR A 70 -3.64 1.24 2.17
CA THR A 70 -2.98 0.86 0.92
C THR A 70 -1.90 -0.19 1.19
N ILE A 71 -1.57 -1.01 0.19
CA ILE A 71 -0.57 -2.10 0.30
C ILE A 71 0.56 -2.00 -0.72
N ASN A 72 0.41 -1.16 -1.75
CA ASN A 72 1.42 -0.99 -2.79
C ASN A 72 2.59 -0.16 -2.27
N GLU A 73 3.78 -0.39 -2.82
CA GLU A 73 4.97 0.41 -2.53
C GLU A 73 4.72 1.89 -2.84
N GLY A 74 5.10 2.77 -1.91
CA GLY A 74 4.87 4.22 -2.03
C GLY A 74 3.39 4.64 -1.96
N GLY A 75 2.47 3.72 -1.65
CA GLY A 75 1.05 4.04 -1.51
C GLY A 75 0.77 5.04 -0.39
N SER A 76 -0.28 5.85 -0.56
CA SER A 76 -0.64 6.90 0.40
C SER A 76 -1.09 6.34 1.76
N ASN A 77 -0.80 7.08 2.82
CA ASN A 77 -1.49 6.94 4.11
C ASN A 77 -2.94 7.40 3.96
N MET A 78 -3.87 6.63 4.53
CA MET A 78 -5.31 6.95 4.56
C MET A 78 -5.74 7.09 6.02
N THR A 79 -6.93 6.59 6.39
CA THR A 79 -7.33 6.40 7.78
C THR A 79 -6.29 5.59 8.57
N GLY A 80 -5.72 4.56 7.94
CA GLY A 80 -4.58 3.76 8.41
C GLY A 80 -3.30 4.04 7.61
N PRO A 81 -2.13 3.62 8.11
CA PRO A 81 -0.87 3.74 7.39
C PRO A 81 -0.83 2.81 6.16
N ASN A 82 0.02 3.11 5.19
CA ASN A 82 0.40 2.15 4.17
C ASN A 82 1.06 0.90 4.80
N LEU A 83 0.71 -0.28 4.28
CA LEU A 83 1.13 -1.57 4.81
C LEU A 83 2.27 -2.22 4.02
N TYR A 84 2.76 -1.59 2.95
CA TYR A 84 3.95 -2.09 2.25
C TYR A 84 5.14 -2.17 3.21
N GLY A 85 5.89 -3.28 3.18
CA GLY A 85 7.04 -3.53 4.05
C GLY A 85 6.69 -3.62 5.53
N VAL A 86 5.49 -4.09 5.90
CA VAL A 86 5.07 -4.16 7.31
C VAL A 86 5.85 -5.19 8.11
N PHE A 87 6.18 -6.34 7.51
CA PHE A 87 6.92 -7.40 8.19
C PHE A 87 8.37 -6.95 8.47
N GLY A 88 8.78 -7.05 9.73
CA GLY A 88 10.06 -6.57 10.25
C GLY A 88 10.08 -5.08 10.62
N ARG A 89 9.04 -4.30 10.26
CA ARG A 89 8.97 -2.88 10.63
C ARG A 89 8.55 -2.72 12.08
N GLN A 90 9.20 -1.79 12.79
CA GLN A 90 8.81 -1.38 14.13
C GLN A 90 7.34 -0.94 14.17
N ALA A 91 6.58 -1.41 15.16
CA ALA A 91 5.22 -0.93 15.39
C ALA A 91 5.23 0.59 15.63
N GLY A 92 4.34 1.31 14.94
CA GLY A 92 4.33 2.76 14.96
C GLY A 92 5.43 3.44 14.12
N GLY A 93 6.20 2.67 13.35
CA GLY A 93 7.38 3.15 12.61
C GLY A 93 7.17 3.51 11.14
N HIS A 94 5.95 3.44 10.58
CA HIS A 94 5.74 3.92 9.20
C HIS A 94 5.84 5.46 9.18
N PRO A 95 6.62 6.05 8.25
CA PRO A 95 6.81 7.49 8.20
C PRO A 95 5.50 8.24 7.92
N ASN A 96 5.43 9.48 8.40
CA ASN A 96 4.36 10.42 8.08
C ASN A 96 2.93 9.91 8.39
N TYR A 97 2.77 9.04 9.39
CA TYR A 97 1.47 8.61 9.92
C TYR A 97 1.35 8.88 11.42
N ASN A 98 0.21 9.43 11.86
CA ASN A 98 -0.01 9.77 13.27
C ASN A 98 -0.63 8.61 14.07
N TYR A 99 0.22 7.74 14.60
CA TYR A 99 -0.19 6.61 15.43
C TYR A 99 -0.82 7.02 16.78
N SER A 100 -1.64 6.13 17.35
CA SER A 100 -1.97 6.15 18.78
C SER A 100 -0.73 5.96 19.65
N THR A 101 -0.73 6.50 20.87
CA THR A 101 0.36 6.27 21.86
C THR A 101 0.65 4.79 22.08
N ALA A 102 -0.39 3.96 22.18
CA ALA A 102 -0.27 2.51 22.38
C ALA A 102 0.59 1.83 21.30
N VAL A 103 0.30 2.10 20.02
CA VAL A 103 1.08 1.53 18.90
C VAL A 103 2.50 2.08 18.83
N LYS A 104 2.74 3.37 19.15
CA LYS A 104 4.11 3.94 19.20
C LYS A 104 4.98 3.31 20.29
N GLN A 105 4.36 2.96 21.42
CA GLN A 105 5.05 2.43 22.60
C GLN A 105 5.08 0.89 22.63
N ALA A 106 4.57 0.23 21.59
CA ALA A 106 4.46 -1.23 21.57
C ALA A 106 5.81 -1.96 21.65
N GLY A 107 6.92 -1.30 21.27
CA GLY A 107 8.27 -1.80 21.52
C GLY A 107 8.69 -3.03 20.71
N PHE A 108 7.86 -3.52 19.78
CA PHE A 108 8.17 -4.67 18.92
C PHE A 108 8.17 -4.34 17.42
N ALA A 109 8.84 -5.18 16.65
CA ALA A 109 8.67 -5.26 15.20
C ALA A 109 7.53 -6.21 14.83
N TRP A 110 6.82 -5.91 13.75
CA TRP A 110 5.74 -6.76 13.24
C TRP A 110 6.31 -8.04 12.64
N ASP A 111 5.86 -9.17 13.16
CA ASP A 111 6.01 -10.49 12.55
C ASP A 111 4.63 -11.09 12.32
N ALA A 112 4.60 -12.32 11.82
CA ALA A 112 3.34 -12.98 11.48
C ALA A 112 2.52 -13.34 12.72
N GLU A 113 3.16 -13.74 13.82
CA GLU A 113 2.51 -14.12 15.08
C GLU A 113 1.87 -12.92 15.77
N ARG A 114 2.61 -11.81 15.89
CA ARG A 114 2.04 -10.56 16.43
C ARG A 114 0.93 -10.02 15.56
N LEU A 115 1.04 -10.17 14.24
CA LEU A 115 -0.03 -9.77 13.33
C LEU A 115 -1.26 -10.66 13.49
N ASP A 116 -1.10 -11.96 13.75
CA ASP A 116 -2.21 -12.87 14.05
C ASP A 116 -2.98 -12.42 15.30
N HIS A 117 -2.30 -12.22 16.42
CA HIS A 117 -2.93 -11.73 17.65
C HIS A 117 -3.52 -10.33 17.53
N TRP A 118 -2.85 -9.44 16.79
CA TRP A 118 -3.38 -8.11 16.48
C TRP A 118 -4.68 -8.19 15.69
N LEU A 119 -4.73 -9.04 14.68
CA LEU A 119 -5.90 -9.19 13.81
C LEU A 119 -7.03 -9.94 14.52
N GLU A 120 -6.74 -10.83 15.47
CA GLU A 120 -7.77 -11.49 16.28
C GLU A 120 -8.59 -10.46 17.07
N ASN A 121 -7.92 -9.56 17.80
CA ASN A 121 -8.57 -8.48 18.51
C ASN A 121 -7.60 -7.30 18.79
N PRO A 122 -7.63 -6.23 17.97
CA PRO A 122 -6.69 -5.13 18.13
C PRO A 122 -6.84 -4.37 19.45
N ARG A 123 -8.08 -4.28 19.96
CA ARG A 123 -8.39 -3.52 21.17
C ARG A 123 -7.84 -4.17 22.43
N THR A 124 -7.81 -5.50 22.47
CA THR A 124 -7.21 -6.23 23.59
C THR A 124 -5.71 -6.37 23.43
N PHE A 125 -5.20 -6.53 22.20
CA PHE A 125 -3.77 -6.65 21.93
C PHE A 125 -2.99 -5.37 22.23
N LEU A 126 -3.43 -4.20 21.74
CA LEU A 126 -2.90 -2.89 22.15
C LEU A 126 -4.02 -1.98 22.62
N LYS A 127 -4.30 -2.02 23.92
CA LYS A 127 -5.29 -1.15 24.56
C LYS A 127 -4.96 0.33 24.28
N GLY A 128 -5.95 1.08 23.80
CA GLY A 128 -5.77 2.48 23.41
C GLY A 128 -5.32 2.69 21.96
N THR A 129 -5.30 1.64 21.13
CA THR A 129 -5.19 1.79 19.67
C THR A 129 -6.34 2.64 19.11
N LYS A 130 -6.03 3.46 18.10
CA LYS A 130 -7.03 4.22 17.32
C LYS A 130 -7.65 3.39 16.20
N MET A 131 -7.17 2.16 15.96
CA MET A 131 -7.71 1.29 14.90
C MET A 131 -9.08 0.75 15.33
N SER A 132 -10.15 1.33 14.76
CA SER A 132 -11.52 0.90 15.01
C SER A 132 -11.90 -0.31 14.15
N PHE A 133 -11.24 -1.43 14.42
CA PHE A 133 -11.49 -2.71 13.75
C PHE A 133 -11.90 -3.76 14.79
N PRO A 134 -13.00 -4.52 14.57
CA PRO A 134 -13.49 -5.47 15.55
C PRO A 134 -12.59 -6.70 15.73
N GLY A 135 -11.78 -7.05 14.72
CA GLY A 135 -10.97 -8.26 14.70
C GLY A 135 -11.49 -9.31 13.70
N ILE A 136 -10.72 -10.40 13.57
CA ILE A 136 -10.98 -11.56 12.72
C ILE A 136 -10.90 -12.80 13.63
N PRO A 137 -12.04 -13.30 14.15
CA PRO A 137 -12.03 -14.41 15.09
C PRO A 137 -11.53 -15.73 14.49
N ASP A 138 -11.81 -15.95 13.20
CA ASP A 138 -11.43 -17.18 12.51
C ASP A 138 -9.92 -17.20 12.21
N ALA A 139 -9.24 -18.26 12.67
CA ALA A 139 -7.79 -18.39 12.53
C ALA A 139 -7.35 -18.69 11.08
N ALA A 140 -8.19 -19.33 10.26
CA ALA A 140 -7.89 -19.58 8.86
C ALA A 140 -7.95 -18.26 8.07
N ASP A 141 -8.97 -17.43 8.30
CA ASP A 141 -9.06 -16.09 7.72
C ASP A 141 -7.82 -15.24 8.07
N ARG A 142 -7.35 -15.31 9.32
CA ARG A 142 -6.13 -14.58 9.74
C ARG A 142 -4.88 -15.12 9.06
N ARG A 143 -4.68 -16.43 9.05
CA ARG A 143 -3.57 -17.07 8.33
C ARG A 143 -3.54 -16.63 6.87
N ASP A 144 -4.69 -16.65 6.21
CA ASP A 144 -4.82 -16.37 4.79
C ASP A 144 -4.55 -14.88 4.48
N VAL A 145 -5.09 -13.95 5.28
CA VAL A 145 -4.81 -12.52 5.07
C VAL A 145 -3.35 -12.16 5.40
N ILE A 146 -2.73 -12.83 6.37
CA ILE A 146 -1.30 -12.63 6.68
C ILE A 146 -0.43 -13.12 5.53
N ALA A 147 -0.73 -14.29 4.96
CA ALA A 147 -0.02 -14.81 3.79
C ALA A 147 -0.20 -13.89 2.57
N PHE A 148 -1.44 -13.43 2.33
CA PHE A 148 -1.75 -12.43 1.31
C PHE A 148 -0.93 -11.15 1.48
N LEU A 149 -0.86 -10.61 2.71
CA LEU A 149 -0.04 -9.44 2.98
C LEU A 149 1.43 -9.71 2.73
N LYS A 150 1.98 -10.86 3.15
CA LYS A 150 3.39 -11.20 2.86
C LYS A 150 3.66 -11.13 1.35
N VAL A 151 2.82 -11.79 0.56
CA VAL A 151 2.97 -11.85 -0.90
C VAL A 151 2.85 -10.46 -1.55
N GLU A 152 1.91 -9.62 -1.10
CA GLU A 152 1.56 -8.37 -1.79
C GLU A 152 2.27 -7.12 -1.22
N THR A 153 2.97 -7.23 -0.08
CA THR A 153 3.61 -6.08 0.60
C THR A 153 5.14 -6.11 0.59
N GLY A 154 5.74 -6.83 -0.37
CA GLY A 154 7.19 -6.84 -0.55
C GLY A 154 7.96 -7.63 0.51
N TYR A 155 7.31 -8.57 1.19
CA TYR A 155 8.02 -9.48 2.10
C TYR A 155 8.98 -10.36 1.31
N ALA A 156 10.25 -10.36 1.71
CA ALA A 156 11.22 -11.34 1.26
C ALA A 156 11.27 -12.49 2.29
N PRO A 157 10.88 -13.72 1.92
CA PRO A 157 11.10 -14.86 2.79
C PRO A 157 12.62 -15.03 3.03
N PRO A 158 13.05 -15.42 4.24
CA PRO A 158 14.43 -15.79 4.47
C PRO A 158 14.83 -16.92 3.51
N PRO A 159 16.10 -16.99 3.07
CA PRO A 159 16.55 -18.04 2.18
C PRO A 159 16.24 -19.41 2.78
N ALA A 160 15.74 -20.33 1.94
CA ALA A 160 15.51 -21.71 2.35
C ALA A 160 16.85 -22.33 2.79
N THR A 161 16.93 -22.78 4.04
CA THR A 161 18.07 -23.53 4.59
C THR A 161 18.09 -24.96 4.11
#